data_AF-A0A815XL29-F1
#
_entry.id   AF-A0A815XL29-F1
#
_cell.length_a   1.000
_cell.length_b   1.000
_cell.length_c   1.000
_cell.angle_alpha   90.00
_cell.angle_beta   90.00
_cell.angle_gamma   90.00
#
_symmetry.space_group_name_H-M   'P 1'
#
loop_
_entity.id
_entity.type
_entity.pdbx_description
1 polymer ?
#
loop_
_entity_poly.entity_id
_entity_poly.type
_entity_poly.pdbx_seq_one_letter_code
_entity_poly.pdbx_strand_id
1 'polypeptide(L)'
;ITWKYRNEPNYRHGLLRTKEFLMKDLYSFHRDEDCAHQIYEQVCDAYERIFQKLELNCFKVPADSGLMGGSLNHEFLAVSPVGEDTILICSKCNRGYLNNKTQCEHEDK
;
A
#
# COMPACT_ATOMS: atom_id res chain seq x y z
N ILE A 1 -15.71 -6.74 -4.60
CA ILE A 1 -14.73 -7.38 -5.51
C ILE A 1 -15.35 -7.38 -6.90
N THR A 2 -14.73 -6.67 -7.84
CA THR A 2 -15.25 -6.51 -9.20
C THR A 2 -14.10 -6.54 -10.21
N TRP A 3 -14.41 -6.88 -11.47
CA TRP A 3 -13.48 -6.72 -12.58
C TRP A 3 -13.28 -5.24 -12.88
N LYS A 4 -12.03 -4.83 -13.05
CA LYS A 4 -11.63 -3.47 -13.42
C LYS A 4 -10.83 -3.52 -14.71
N TYR A 5 -10.95 -2.46 -15.49
CA TYR A 5 -10.16 -2.26 -16.69
C TYR A 5 -9.32 -0.97 -16.57
N ARG A 6 -8.02 -1.07 -16.86
CA ARG A 6 -7.10 0.06 -17.04
C ARG A 6 -6.45 -0.08 -18.40
N ASN A 7 -6.46 0.98 -19.20
CA ASN A 7 -5.79 0.96 -20.50
C ASN A 7 -4.27 1.11 -20.33
N GLU A 8 -3.62 0.10 -19.74
CA GLU A 8 -2.18 0.06 -19.46
C GLU A 8 -1.39 -0.13 -20.76
N PRO A 9 -0.57 0.85 -21.20
CA PRO A 9 0.22 0.73 -22.42
C PRO A 9 1.39 -0.24 -22.27
N ASN A 10 1.93 -0.42 -21.06
CA ASN A 10 3.09 -1.26 -20.77
C ASN A 10 2.68 -2.45 -19.88
N TYR A 11 1.91 -3.38 -20.46
CA TYR A 11 1.51 -4.61 -19.78
C TYR A 11 2.68 -5.60 -19.74
N ARG A 12 2.93 -6.18 -18.58
CA ARG A 12 4.07 -7.07 -18.31
C ARG A 12 3.82 -7.90 -17.05
N HIS A 13 4.65 -8.91 -16.83
CA HIS A 13 4.61 -9.74 -15.61
C HIS A 13 3.24 -10.43 -15.37
N GLY A 14 2.49 -10.73 -16.44
CA GLY A 14 1.22 -11.45 -16.38
C GLY A 14 0.17 -10.73 -15.55
N LEU A 15 -0.24 -11.33 -14.42
CA LEU A 15 -1.29 -10.81 -13.54
C LEU A 15 -0.87 -9.55 -12.78
N LEU A 16 0.43 -9.28 -12.63
CA LEU A 16 0.92 -8.15 -11.85
C LEU A 16 0.67 -6.80 -12.55
N ARG A 17 0.72 -6.76 -13.89
CA ARG A 17 0.48 -5.55 -14.68
C ARG A 17 -0.22 -5.87 -16.00
N THR A 18 -1.56 -5.95 -15.94
CA THR A 18 -2.45 -6.25 -17.06
C THR A 18 -3.52 -5.16 -17.23
N LYS A 19 -4.31 -5.24 -18.30
CA LYS A 19 -5.41 -4.31 -18.56
C LYS A 19 -6.67 -4.65 -17.78
N GLU A 20 -6.95 -5.93 -17.55
CA GLU A 20 -8.14 -6.38 -16.83
C GLU A 20 -7.75 -7.21 -15.61
N PHE A 21 -8.23 -6.82 -14.43
CA PHE A 21 -7.86 -7.45 -13.17
C PHE A 21 -9.00 -7.38 -12.15
N LEU A 22 -9.01 -8.33 -11.22
CA LEU A 22 -9.93 -8.31 -10.07
C LEU A 22 -9.41 -7.35 -9.00
N MET A 23 -10.29 -6.51 -8.48
CA MET A 23 -9.96 -5.58 -7.41
C MET A 23 -11.01 -5.60 -6.30
N LYS A 24 -10.53 -5.55 -5.05
CA LYS A 24 -11.34 -5.25 -3.88
C LYS A 24 -11.19 -3.77 -3.54
N ASP A 25 -12.12 -2.98 -4.02
CA ASP A 25 -12.35 -1.59 -3.61
C ASP A 25 -13.29 -1.52 -2.41
N LEU A 26 -13.05 -0.56 -1.53
CA LEU A 26 -13.88 -0.24 -0.37
C LEU A 26 -14.02 1.28 -0.30
N TYR A 27 -15.23 1.75 -0.03
CA TYR A 27 -15.53 3.15 0.23
C TYR A 27 -16.29 3.23 1.54
N SER A 28 -15.91 4.16 2.40
CA SER A 28 -16.54 4.37 3.69
C SER A 28 -16.94 5.84 3.83
N PHE A 29 -18.04 6.08 4.54
CA PHE A 29 -18.64 7.41 4.70
C PHE A 29 -18.86 7.64 6.19
N HIS A 30 -18.37 8.76 6.69
CA HIS A 30 -18.34 9.07 8.12
C HIS A 30 -18.89 10.46 8.38
N ARG A 31 -19.44 10.65 9.59
CA ARG A 31 -19.98 11.92 10.04
C ARG A 31 -18.89 12.95 10.34
N ASP A 32 -17.75 12.47 10.85
CA ASP A 32 -16.62 13.26 11.31
C ASP A 32 -15.29 12.55 10.98
N GLU A 33 -14.20 13.29 11.12
CA GLU A 33 -12.84 12.86 10.80
C GLU A 33 -12.33 11.77 11.77
N ASP A 34 -12.68 11.85 13.06
CA ASP A 34 -12.27 10.87 14.06
C ASP A 34 -12.85 9.48 13.73
N CYS A 35 -14.13 9.41 13.36
CA CYS A 35 -14.76 8.17 12.90
C CYS A 35 -14.10 7.66 11.61
N ALA A 36 -13.74 8.55 10.69
CA ALA A 36 -13.02 8.17 9.46
C ALA A 36 -11.64 7.58 9.76
N HIS A 37 -10.89 8.17 10.69
CA HIS A 37 -9.58 7.67 11.13
C HIS A 37 -9.68 6.31 11.81
N GLN A 38 -10.66 6.11 12.70
CA GLN A 38 -10.87 4.80 13.34
C GLN A 38 -11.17 3.70 12.31
N ILE A 39 -12.01 4.00 11.32
CA ILE A 39 -12.36 3.04 10.28
C ILE A 39 -11.18 2.80 9.34
N TYR A 40 -10.39 3.83 9.06
CA TYR A 40 -9.14 3.69 8.31
C TYR A 40 -8.18 2.71 8.99
N GLU A 41 -7.94 2.86 10.30
CA GLU A 41 -7.08 1.96 11.08
C GLU A 41 -7.61 0.52 11.07
N GLN A 42 -8.93 0.33 11.27
CA GLN A 42 -9.55 -0.99 11.21
C GLN A 42 -9.38 -1.66 9.83
N VAL A 43 -9.43 -0.88 8.76
CA VAL A 43 -9.18 -1.37 7.40
C VAL A 43 -7.71 -1.73 7.23
N CYS A 44 -6.77 -0.90 7.69
CA CYS A 44 -5.34 -1.25 7.68
C CYS A 44 -5.08 -2.57 8.41
N ASP A 45 -5.60 -2.75 9.62
CA ASP A 45 -5.46 -3.98 10.40
C ASP A 45 -6.08 -5.19 9.68
N ALA A 46 -7.20 -5.00 8.97
CA ALA A 46 -7.81 -6.06 8.18
C ALA A 46 -6.91 -6.49 7.02
N TYR A 47 -6.26 -5.56 6.33
CA TYR A 47 -5.29 -5.86 5.27
C TYR A 47 -4.04 -6.55 5.82
N GLU A 48 -3.50 -6.09 6.95
CA GLU A 48 -2.38 -6.74 7.64
C GLU A 48 -2.71 -8.21 7.95
N ARG A 49 -3.89 -8.49 8.52
CA ARG A 49 -4.36 -9.85 8.78
C ARG A 49 -4.54 -10.67 7.50
N ILE A 50 -5.01 -10.07 6.41
CA ILE A 50 -5.16 -10.76 5.13
C ILE A 50 -3.80 -11.19 4.59
N PHE A 51 -2.81 -10.29 4.58
CA PHE A 51 -1.48 -10.61 4.07
C PHE A 51 -0.74 -11.61 4.96
N GLN A 52 -0.91 -11.54 6.29
CA GLN A 52 -0.41 -12.54 7.22
C GLN A 52 -0.99 -13.93 6.95
N LYS A 53 -2.31 -14.03 6.72
CA LYS A 53 -2.97 -15.31 6.36
C LYS A 53 -2.52 -15.88 5.02
N LEU A 54 -2.08 -15.00 4.11
CA LEU A 54 -1.52 -15.38 2.82
C LEU A 54 0.00 -15.66 2.88
N GLU A 55 0.62 -15.53 4.06
CA GLU A 55 2.05 -15.72 4.27
C GLU A 55 2.92 -14.81 3.39
N LEU A 56 2.42 -13.61 3.08
CA LEU A 56 3.12 -12.62 2.28
C LEU A 56 3.94 -11.67 3.17
N ASN A 57 5.22 -11.51 2.86
CA ASN A 57 6.08 -10.51 3.49
C ASN A 57 5.75 -9.12 2.94
N CYS A 58 4.79 -8.44 3.58
CA CYS A 58 4.30 -7.13 3.17
C CYS A 58 4.67 -6.03 4.18
N PHE A 59 5.11 -4.88 3.68
CA PHE A 59 5.33 -3.67 4.47
C PHE A 59 4.23 -2.65 4.20
N LYS A 60 3.61 -2.13 5.26
CA LYS A 60 2.76 -0.93 5.21
C LYS A 60 3.66 0.30 5.22
N VAL A 61 3.63 1.09 4.14
CA VAL A 61 4.48 2.26 3.96
C VAL A 61 3.64 3.52 3.75
N PRO A 62 4.02 4.68 4.30
CA PRO A 62 3.36 5.94 3.99
C PRO A 62 3.50 6.28 2.50
N ALA A 63 2.39 6.59 1.83
CA ALA A 63 2.33 6.90 0.41
C ALA A 63 1.87 8.34 0.17
N ASP A 64 2.03 8.83 -1.06
CA ASP A 64 1.46 10.14 -1.43
C ASP A 64 -0.01 9.95 -1.81
N SER A 65 -0.90 10.80 -1.28
CA SER A 65 -2.32 10.77 -1.61
C SER A 65 -2.58 11.16 -3.08
N GLY A 66 -1.60 11.79 -3.73
CA GLY A 66 -1.65 12.14 -5.15
C GLY A 66 -2.91 12.93 -5.51
N LEU A 67 -3.52 12.60 -6.65
CA LEU A 67 -4.72 13.26 -7.16
C LEU A 67 -6.01 12.91 -6.40
N MET A 68 -6.00 11.88 -5.54
CA MET A 68 -7.17 11.48 -4.77
C MET A 68 -7.43 12.42 -3.58
N GLY A 69 -6.43 13.23 -3.20
CA GLY A 69 -6.51 14.16 -2.07
C GLY A 69 -6.46 13.46 -0.72
N GLY A 70 -6.32 14.25 0.35
CA GLY A 70 -6.20 13.76 1.73
C GLY A 70 -4.77 13.74 2.25
N SER A 71 -4.62 13.60 3.57
CA SER A 71 -3.33 13.61 4.28
C SER A 71 -2.83 12.23 4.68
N LEU A 72 -3.73 11.23 4.75
CA LEU A 72 -3.44 9.89 5.25
C LEU A 72 -3.56 8.86 4.13
N ASN A 73 -2.41 8.40 3.63
CA ASN A 73 -2.34 7.35 2.63
C ASN A 73 -1.23 6.33 2.98
N HIS A 74 -1.55 5.04 2.81
CA HIS A 74 -0.61 3.95 3.03
C HIS A 74 -0.73 2.93 1.90
N GLU A 75 0.42 2.45 1.46
CA GLU A 75 0.53 1.35 0.51
C GLU A 75 1.06 0.09 1.21
N PHE A 76 0.60 -1.08 0.75
CA PHE A 76 1.10 -2.36 1.21
C PHE A 76 1.95 -2.97 0.10
N LEU A 77 3.25 -3.11 0.35
CA LEU A 77 4.22 -3.57 -0.63
C LEU A 77 4.77 -4.94 -0.23
N ALA A 78 4.53 -5.93 -1.08
CA ALA A 78 5.10 -7.27 -0.93
C ALA A 78 6.55 -7.29 -1.42
N VAL A 79 7.47 -7.79 -0.61
CA VAL A 79 8.90 -7.83 -0.98
C VAL A 79 9.16 -8.90 -2.04
N SER A 80 9.71 -8.48 -3.18
CA SER A 80 10.09 -9.39 -4.26
C SER A 80 11.24 -8.82 -5.10
N PRO A 81 12.20 -9.64 -5.56
CA PRO A 81 13.28 -9.18 -6.44
C PRO A 81 12.81 -8.60 -7.79
N VAL A 82 11.59 -8.94 -8.21
CA VAL A 82 10.97 -8.45 -9.46
C VAL A 82 9.96 -7.32 -9.24
N GLY A 83 9.92 -6.75 -8.02
CA GLY A 83 9.05 -5.63 -7.69
C GLY A 83 9.39 -4.39 -8.53
N GLU A 84 8.37 -3.62 -8.90
CA GLU A 84 8.55 -2.37 -9.66
C GLU A 84 8.93 -1.18 -8.74
N ASP A 85 8.58 -1.27 -7.46
CA ASP A 85 8.89 -0.25 -6.45
C ASP A 85 10.12 -0.61 -5.62
N THR A 86 10.87 0.42 -5.22
CA THR A 86 12.00 0.29 -4.30
C THR A 86 11.58 0.71 -2.90
N ILE A 87 11.72 -0.19 -1.94
CA ILE A 87 11.48 0.06 -0.53
C ILE A 87 12.80 0.16 0.23
N LEU A 88 12.90 1.13 1.13
CA LEU A 88 13.95 1.25 2.12
C LEU A 88 13.44 0.65 3.42
N ILE A 89 14.13 -0.37 3.94
CA ILE A 89 13.76 -1.01 5.20
C ILE A 89 14.78 -0.60 6.26
N CYS A 90 14.32 0.06 7.32
CA CYS A 90 15.19 0.40 8.42
C CYS A 90 15.53 -0.87 9.24
N SER A 91 16.82 -1.17 9.36
CA SER A 91 17.31 -2.32 10.14
C SER A 91 17.04 -2.23 11.64
N LYS A 92 16.87 -1.01 12.18
CA LYS A 92 16.65 -0.78 13.62
C LYS A 92 15.19 -0.92 14.04
N CYS A 93 14.26 -0.34 13.26
CA CYS A 93 12.84 -0.32 13.62
C CYS A 93 11.97 -1.22 12.72
N ASN A 94 12.57 -1.90 11.74
CA ASN A 94 11.89 -2.79 10.79
C ASN A 94 10.69 -2.15 10.06
N ARG A 95 10.77 -0.84 9.81
CA ARG A 95 9.76 -0.07 9.06
C ARG A 95 10.22 0.13 7.62
N GLY A 96 9.28 0.00 6.70
CA GLY A 96 9.48 0.27 5.27
C GLY A 96 9.12 1.70 4.91
N TYR A 97 9.88 2.29 4.00
CA TYR A 97 9.61 3.59 3.39
C TYR A 97 9.80 3.48 1.88
N LEU A 98 9.02 4.24 1.10
CA LEU A 98 9.28 4.36 -0.33
C LEU A 98 10.57 5.16 -0.57
N ASN A 99 11.40 4.74 -1.52
CA ASN A 99 12.72 5.33 -1.78
C ASN A 99 12.69 6.84 -2.11
N ASN A 100 11.55 7.35 -2.61
CA ASN A 100 11.35 8.77 -2.86
C ASN A 100 11.06 9.61 -1.60
N LYS A 101 11.03 9.00 -0.41
CA LYS A 101 10.74 9.65 0.88
C LYS A 101 11.71 9.19 1.97
N THR A 102 12.53 10.10 2.45
CA THR A 102 13.36 9.91 3.67
C THR A 102 12.53 10.25 4.91
N GLN A 103 12.09 9.24 5.66
CA GLN A 103 11.37 9.42 6.93
C GLN A 103 11.81 8.46 8.04
N CYS A 104 13.04 7.95 7.97
CA CYS A 104 13.64 7.28 9.12
C CYS A 104 14.48 8.28 9.91
N GLU A 105 14.07 8.61 11.15
CA GLU A 105 14.84 9.47 12.07
C GLU A 105 16.14 8.81 12.57
N HIS A 106 16.38 7.56 12.19
CA HIS A 106 17.66 6.90 12.41
C HIS A 106 18.52 7.08 11.17
N GLU A 107 19.39 8.09 11.18
CA GLU A 107 20.49 8.18 10.23
C GLU A 107 21.28 6.87 10.25
N ASP A 108 21.37 6.24 9.08
CA ASP A 108 22.34 5.18 8.82
C ASP A 108 23.73 5.84 8.87
N LYS A 109 24.50 5.54 9.93
CA LYS A 109 25.94 5.77 9.96
C LYS A 109 26.65 4.65 9.22
#